data_AF-A0A0K8RHH2-F1
#
_entry.id   AF-A0A0K8RHH2-F1
#
_cell.length_a   1.000
_cell.length_b   1.000
_cell.length_c   1.000
_cell.angle_alpha   90.00
_cell.angle_beta   90.00
_cell.angle_gamma   90.00
#
_symmetry.space_group_name_H-M   'P 1'
#
loop_
_entity.id
_entity.type
_entity.pdbx_description
1 polymer ?
#
loop_
_entity_poly.entity_id
_entity_poly.type
_entity_poly.pdbx_seq_one_letter_code
_entity_poly.pdbx_strand_id
1 'polypeptide(L)'
;MEDYESILLVKNEVYVYKIPPRATNRGYRAADWKLDAPEWTGRMRLVTKGKDCTLKLEDKISGELFAKCPIDKYPGIAVEAVVDSSRYFVIRLQDDSGRAAFIGIGFADRGDSFDLNVALQDHFKWLEKSEELEKGGTDPDQPQHST
;
A
#
# COMPACT_ATOMS: atom_id res chain seq x y z
N MET A 1 18.75 6.21 -14.11
CA MET A 1 18.53 7.09 -12.95
C MET A 1 18.26 6.15 -11.81
N GLU A 2 19.14 6.12 -10.80
CA GLU A 2 19.03 5.17 -9.68
C GLU A 2 17.63 5.28 -9.07
N ASP A 3 16.87 4.20 -9.13
CA ASP A 3 15.54 4.13 -8.55
C ASP A 3 15.62 4.36 -7.03
N TYR A 4 15.39 5.61 -6.62
CA TYR A 4 15.41 6.01 -5.22
C TYR A 4 14.25 5.33 -4.47
N GLU A 5 14.60 4.45 -3.54
CA GLU A 5 13.64 3.89 -2.57
C GLU A 5 13.46 4.88 -1.42
N SER A 6 12.28 5.47 -1.31
CA SER A 6 11.88 6.33 -0.20
C SER A 6 10.94 5.58 0.74
N ILE A 7 11.10 5.79 2.04
CA ILE A 7 10.20 5.22 3.05
C ILE A 7 9.16 6.28 3.39
N LEU A 8 7.90 6.05 3.04
CA LEU A 8 6.80 6.96 3.35
C LEU A 8 6.35 6.83 4.81
N LEU A 9 6.20 5.58 5.26
CA LEU A 9 5.59 5.29 6.55
C LEU A 9 6.18 4.02 7.15
N VAL A 10 6.37 4.04 8.45
CA VAL A 10 6.81 2.88 9.23
C VAL A 10 5.92 2.75 10.45
N LYS A 11 5.34 1.56 10.65
CA LYS A 11 4.55 1.24 11.84
C LYS A 11 5.15 0.02 12.52
N ASN A 12 5.59 0.17 13.77
CA ASN A 12 6.27 -0.90 14.52
C ASN A 12 5.33 -1.99 15.02
N GLU A 13 4.02 -1.71 15.06
CA GLU A 13 3.02 -2.64 15.55
C GLU A 13 1.85 -2.72 14.56
N VAL A 14 1.81 -3.82 13.82
CA VAL A 14 0.72 -4.20 12.95
C VAL A 14 0.31 -5.64 13.21
N TYR A 15 -0.98 -5.91 13.03
CA TYR A 15 -1.59 -7.20 13.24
C TYR A 15 -2.09 -7.73 11.90
N VAL A 16 -1.71 -8.94 11.54
CA VAL A 16 -2.14 -9.63 10.33
C VAL A 16 -3.19 -10.67 10.70
N TYR A 17 -4.29 -10.66 9.95
CA TYR A 17 -5.42 -11.54 10.09
C TYR A 17 -5.68 -12.26 8.77
N LYS A 18 -5.96 -13.55 8.86
CA LYS A 18 -6.39 -14.32 7.70
C LYS A 18 -7.86 -14.02 7.43
N ILE A 19 -8.14 -13.62 6.20
CA ILE A 19 -9.49 -13.30 5.76
C ILE A 19 -10.05 -14.42 4.89
N PRO A 20 -11.36 -14.69 4.96
CA PRO A 20 -11.98 -15.64 4.04
C PRO A 20 -11.93 -15.11 2.60
N PRO A 21 -11.86 -16.01 1.60
CA PRO A 21 -11.91 -15.61 0.19
C PRO A 21 -13.20 -14.82 -0.10
N ARG A 22 -13.06 -13.74 -0.87
CA ARG A 22 -14.13 -12.78 -1.15
C ARG A 22 -15.42 -13.48 -1.61
N ALA A 23 -16.50 -13.33 -0.85
CA ALA A 23 -17.84 -13.65 -1.31
C ALA A 23 -18.31 -12.52 -2.26
N THR A 24 -18.76 -12.90 -3.45
CA THR A 24 -18.88 -12.10 -4.70
C THR A 24 -19.60 -10.75 -4.62
N ASN A 25 -20.21 -10.34 -3.50
CA ASN A 25 -20.99 -9.11 -3.44
C ASN A 25 -20.99 -8.34 -2.09
N ARG A 26 -20.12 -8.69 -1.13
CA ARG A 26 -20.00 -7.98 0.15
C ARG A 26 -18.58 -7.44 0.33
N GLY A 27 -18.47 -6.17 0.71
CA GLY A 27 -17.20 -5.59 1.16
C GLY A 27 -16.68 -6.32 2.40
N TYR A 28 -15.37 -6.26 2.61
CA TYR A 28 -14.75 -6.95 3.74
C TYR A 28 -15.21 -6.36 5.07
N ARG A 29 -15.48 -7.25 6.03
CA ARG A 29 -15.85 -6.89 7.39
C ARG A 29 -14.86 -7.49 8.37
N ALA A 30 -14.28 -6.66 9.23
CA ALA A 30 -13.39 -7.12 10.29
C ALA A 30 -14.11 -8.03 11.29
N ALA A 31 -15.43 -7.86 11.45
CA ALA A 31 -16.27 -8.74 12.29
C ALA A 31 -16.27 -10.21 11.82
N ASP A 32 -16.04 -10.49 10.54
CA ASP A 32 -15.93 -11.85 10.00
C ASP A 32 -14.52 -12.45 10.20
N TRP A 33 -13.58 -11.68 10.75
CA TRP A 33 -12.19 -12.10 10.96
C TRP A 33 -11.97 -12.53 12.41
N LYS A 34 -10.94 -13.35 12.64
CA LYS A 34 -10.50 -13.70 14.01
C LYS A 34 -9.66 -12.59 14.63
N LEU A 35 -10.31 -11.48 15.00
CA LEU A 35 -9.63 -10.32 15.61
C LEU A 35 -8.95 -10.62 16.96
N ASP A 36 -9.45 -11.65 17.66
CA ASP A 36 -8.92 -12.11 18.95
C ASP A 36 -7.59 -12.86 18.82
N ALA A 37 -7.32 -13.44 17.64
CA ALA A 37 -6.13 -14.23 17.37
C ALA A 37 -5.49 -13.75 16.06
N PRO A 38 -4.63 -12.72 16.09
CA PRO A 38 -3.85 -12.33 14.93
C PRO A 38 -2.96 -13.52 14.49
N GLU A 39 -2.97 -13.82 13.20
CA GLU A 39 -2.14 -14.88 12.63
C GLU A 39 -0.65 -14.51 12.70
N TRP A 40 -0.36 -13.22 12.59
CA TRP A 40 1.00 -12.71 12.68
C TRP A 40 0.99 -11.26 13.19
N THR A 41 2.07 -10.86 13.85
CA THR A 41 2.25 -9.49 14.32
C THR A 41 3.68 -9.04 14.06
N GLY A 42 3.87 -7.80 13.64
CA GLY A 42 5.20 -7.30 13.35
C GLY A 42 5.20 -5.84 12.94
N ARG A 43 6.16 -5.48 12.09
CA ARG A 43 6.39 -4.13 11.59
C ARG A 43 5.92 -4.02 10.14
N MET A 44 5.31 -2.91 9.80
CA MET A 44 4.98 -2.53 8.44
C MET A 44 5.86 -1.38 7.98
N ARG A 45 6.40 -1.49 6.76
CA ARG A 45 7.11 -0.41 6.06
C ARG A 45 6.47 -0.15 4.71
N LEU A 46 6.06 1.09 4.49
CA LEU A 46 5.61 1.57 3.20
C LEU A 46 6.81 2.19 2.47
N VAL A 47 7.25 1.54 1.40
CA VAL A 47 8.35 2.00 0.57
C VAL A 47 7.85 2.38 -0.80
N THR A 48 8.46 3.38 -1.42
CA THR A 48 8.13 3.84 -2.76
C THR A 48 9.39 3.87 -3.59
N LYS A 49 9.33 3.32 -4.80
CA LYS A 49 10.44 3.25 -5.72
C LYS A 49 10.00 3.89 -7.04
N GLY A 50 10.40 5.15 -7.23
CA GLY A 50 9.93 5.93 -8.37
C GLY A 50 8.41 6.09 -8.35
N LYS A 51 7.71 5.37 -9.24
CA LYS A 51 6.25 5.38 -9.36
C LYS A 51 5.55 4.23 -8.64
N ASP A 52 6.31 3.24 -8.20
CA ASP A 52 5.77 2.04 -7.57
C ASP A 52 5.74 2.18 -6.07
N CYS A 53 4.58 1.94 -5.46
CA CYS A 53 4.44 1.90 -4.01
C CYS A 53 4.38 0.43 -3.55
N THR A 54 5.18 0.04 -2.57
CA THR A 54 5.22 -1.32 -2.03
C THR A 54 5.14 -1.28 -0.51
N LEU A 55 4.15 -1.96 0.04
CA LEU A 55 4.03 -2.19 1.47
C LEU A 55 4.72 -3.51 1.82
N LYS A 56 5.72 -3.45 2.70
CA LYS A 56 6.49 -4.58 3.21
C LYS A 56 6.07 -4.86 4.65
N LEU A 57 5.76 -6.12 4.93
CA LEU A 57 5.51 -6.62 6.29
C LEU A 57 6.74 -7.39 6.73
N GLU A 58 7.30 -7.02 7.88
CA GLU A 58 8.55 -7.56 8.38
C GLU A 58 8.45 -7.85 9.87
N ASP A 59 9.11 -8.91 10.31
CA ASP A 59 9.11 -9.27 11.72
C ASP A 59 9.86 -8.21 12.55
N LYS A 60 9.27 -7.82 13.68
CA LYS A 60 9.83 -6.74 14.52
C LYS A 60 11.12 -7.15 15.24
N ILE A 61 11.39 -8.45 15.38
CA ILE A 61 12.51 -9.00 16.15
C ILE A 61 13.68 -9.32 15.22
N SER A 62 13.41 -10.10 14.17
CA SER A 62 14.41 -10.59 13.21
C SER A 62 14.61 -9.65 12.02
N GLY A 63 13.62 -8.81 11.70
CA GLY A 63 13.62 -8.03 10.47
C GLY A 63 13.35 -8.86 9.21
N GLU A 64 12.90 -10.11 9.36
CA GLU A 64 12.60 -10.99 8.23
C GLU A 64 11.36 -10.50 7.47
N LEU A 65 11.46 -10.43 6.14
CA LEU A 65 10.35 -10.06 5.27
C LEU A 65 9.31 -11.17 5.26
N PHE A 66 8.16 -10.89 5.88
CA PHE A 66 7.03 -11.81 5.90
C PHE A 66 6.25 -11.77 4.59
N ALA A 67 5.94 -10.56 4.08
CA ALA A 67 5.20 -10.41 2.85
C ALA A 67 5.42 -9.05 2.18
N LYS A 68 5.22 -9.02 0.85
CA LYS A 68 5.26 -7.82 0.02
C LYS A 68 3.90 -7.56 -0.62
N CYS A 69 3.50 -6.31 -0.64
CA CYS A 69 2.25 -5.81 -1.18
C CYS A 69 2.54 -4.69 -2.16
N PRO A 70 2.69 -5.00 -3.46
CA PRO A 70 2.77 -3.96 -4.47
C PRO A 70 1.41 -3.26 -4.61
N ILE A 71 1.43 -1.94 -4.49
CA ILE A 71 0.30 -1.04 -4.63
C ILE A 71 0.52 -0.25 -5.90
N ASP A 72 -0.25 -0.59 -6.94
CA ASP A 72 -0.14 0.00 -8.28
C ASP A 72 -1.07 1.20 -8.45
N LYS A 73 -2.21 1.20 -7.75
CA LYS A 73 -3.21 2.27 -7.80
C LYS A 73 -3.95 2.43 -6.49
N TYR A 74 -4.15 3.68 -6.09
CA TYR A 74 -5.00 4.05 -4.95
C TYR A 74 -6.00 5.14 -5.33
N PRO A 75 -7.30 5.03 -4.97
CA PRO A 75 -7.94 3.87 -4.34
C PRO A 75 -8.06 2.66 -5.29
N GLY A 76 -7.87 1.44 -4.78
CA GLY A 76 -7.88 0.22 -5.59
C GLY A 76 -7.91 -1.07 -4.77
N ILE A 77 -7.88 -2.23 -5.44
CA ILE A 77 -7.96 -3.55 -4.77
C ILE A 77 -6.70 -3.94 -3.98
N ALA A 78 -5.61 -3.18 -4.14
CA ALA A 78 -4.36 -3.46 -3.45
C ALA A 78 -4.46 -3.16 -1.95
N VAL A 79 -5.22 -2.13 -1.58
CA VAL A 79 -5.53 -1.75 -0.20
C VAL A 79 -6.99 -1.32 -0.12
N GLU A 80 -7.81 -2.09 0.56
CA GLU A 80 -9.25 -1.87 0.69
C GLU A 80 -9.62 -1.76 2.17
N ALA A 81 -10.21 -0.64 2.60
CA ALA A 81 -10.65 -0.50 4.00
C ALA A 81 -11.88 -1.38 4.28
N VAL A 82 -11.98 -1.93 5.49
CA VAL A 82 -13.20 -2.68 5.88
C VAL A 82 -14.36 -1.72 6.15
N VAL A 83 -15.58 -2.19 5.93
CA VAL A 83 -16.79 -1.34 6.02
C VAL A 83 -17.23 -1.05 7.46
N ASP A 84 -16.93 -1.92 8.42
CA ASP A 84 -17.38 -1.78 9.81
C ASP A 84 -16.35 -1.08 10.72
N SER A 85 -15.11 -0.91 10.26
CA SER A 85 -14.00 -0.43 11.08
C SER A 85 -12.98 0.34 10.26
N SER A 86 -12.56 1.51 10.75
CA SER A 86 -11.48 2.29 10.13
C SER A 86 -10.07 1.84 10.53
N ARG A 87 -9.95 0.87 11.44
CA ARG A 87 -8.66 0.33 11.93
C ARG A 87 -8.13 -0.85 11.14
N TYR A 88 -8.97 -1.46 10.32
CA TYR A 88 -8.64 -2.66 9.59
C TYR A 88 -8.72 -2.42 8.09
N PHE A 89 -7.79 -3.03 7.38
CA PHE A 89 -7.66 -2.93 5.94
C PHE A 89 -7.38 -4.31 5.39
N VAL A 90 -7.83 -4.55 4.17
CA VAL A 90 -7.42 -5.71 3.39
C VAL A 90 -6.34 -5.27 2.45
N ILE A 91 -5.22 -5.99 2.46
CA ILE A 91 -4.14 -5.77 1.51
C ILE A 91 -3.93 -7.00 0.65
N ARG A 92 -3.53 -6.76 -0.59
CA ARG A 92 -3.14 -7.80 -1.54
C ARG A 92 -1.64 -8.06 -1.41
N LEU A 93 -1.28 -9.20 -0.84
CA LEU A 93 0.08 -9.74 -0.88
C LEU A 93 0.36 -10.31 -2.27
N GLN A 94 1.62 -10.24 -2.68
CA GLN A 94 2.12 -10.93 -3.85
C GLN A 94 3.35 -11.75 -3.47
N ASP A 95 3.28 -13.05 -3.71
CA ASP A 95 4.42 -13.96 -3.54
C ASP A 95 5.43 -13.82 -4.69
N ASP A 96 6.65 -14.34 -4.51
CA ASP A 96 7.65 -14.39 -5.57
C ASP A 96 7.20 -15.20 -6.80
N SER A 97 6.28 -16.16 -6.58
CA SER A 97 5.64 -16.94 -7.64
C SER A 97 4.58 -16.16 -8.44
N GLY A 98 4.36 -14.88 -8.16
CA GLY A 98 3.34 -14.05 -8.80
C GLY A 98 1.89 -14.32 -8.33
N ARG A 99 1.71 -15.21 -7.34
CA ARG A 99 0.41 -15.49 -6.74
C ARG A 99 0.00 -14.35 -5.82
N ALA A 100 -1.22 -13.85 -6.03
CA ALA A 100 -1.82 -12.85 -5.17
C ALA A 100 -2.64 -13.53 -4.05
N ALA A 101 -2.47 -13.05 -2.82
CA ALA A 101 -3.29 -13.45 -1.67
C ALA A 101 -3.84 -12.20 -1.00
N PHE A 102 -5.04 -12.28 -0.43
CA PHE A 102 -5.61 -11.19 0.35
C PHE A 102 -5.48 -11.52 1.83
N ILE A 103 -4.98 -10.56 2.61
CA ILE A 103 -4.93 -10.65 4.06
C ILE A 103 -5.52 -9.39 4.67
N GLY A 104 -6.02 -9.52 5.88
CA GLY A 104 -6.42 -8.41 6.71
C GLY A 104 -5.22 -7.90 7.47
N ILE A 105 -5.04 -6.60 7.54
CA ILE A 105 -4.17 -5.93 8.49
C ILE A 105 -5.01 -5.08 9.44
N GLY A 106 -4.55 -4.97 10.67
CA GLY A 106 -5.12 -4.09 11.69
C GLY A 106 -4.02 -3.30 12.37
N PHE A 107 -4.37 -2.10 12.80
CA PHE A 107 -3.53 -1.28 13.65
C PHE A 107 -4.08 -1.26 15.07
N ALA A 108 -3.18 -1.10 16.05
CA ALA A 108 -3.57 -0.89 17.44
C ALA A 108 -4.41 0.40 17.56
N ASP A 109 -3.90 1.49 16.96
CA ASP A 109 -4.50 2.80 17.05
C ASP A 109 -5.16 3.28 15.74
N ARG A 110 -6.20 4.12 15.90
CA ARG A 110 -6.88 4.76 14.76
C ARG A 110 -5.98 5.77 14.04
N GLY A 111 -5.07 6.43 14.76
CA GLY A 111 -4.09 7.36 14.19
C GLY A 111 -3.17 6.65 13.19
N ASP A 112 -2.64 5.48 13.54
CA ASP A 112 -1.78 4.71 12.62
C ASP A 112 -2.50 4.30 11.34
N SER A 113 -3.78 3.96 11.49
CA SER A 113 -4.69 3.62 10.39
C SER A 113 -4.91 4.81 9.44
N PHE A 114 -5.05 6.00 10.02
CA PHE A 114 -5.23 7.24 9.29
C PHE A 114 -3.94 7.66 8.57
N ASP A 115 -2.79 7.55 9.23
CA ASP A 115 -1.48 7.85 8.63
C ASP A 115 -1.23 7.00 7.38
N LEU A 116 -1.54 5.70 7.42
CA LEU A 116 -1.42 4.83 6.23
C LEU A 116 -2.28 5.35 5.08
N ASN A 117 -3.54 5.69 5.38
CA ASN A 117 -4.49 6.15 4.38
C ASN A 117 -4.04 7.45 3.73
N VAL A 118 -3.59 8.41 4.55
CA VAL A 118 -3.07 9.70 4.08
C VAL A 118 -1.77 9.54 3.31
N ALA A 119 -0.82 8.73 3.79
CA ALA A 119 0.45 8.49 3.12
C ALA A 119 0.25 7.87 1.72
N LEU A 120 -0.69 6.94 1.58
CA LEU A 120 -1.07 6.37 0.29
C LEU A 120 -1.74 7.43 -0.60
N GLN A 121 -2.75 8.14 -0.11
CA GLN A 121 -3.45 9.17 -0.88
C GLN A 121 -2.51 10.26 -1.38
N ASP A 122 -1.65 10.78 -0.51
CA ASP A 122 -0.71 11.85 -0.84
C ASP A 122 0.29 11.36 -1.90
N HIS A 123 0.86 10.17 -1.72
CA HIS A 123 1.80 9.60 -2.68
C HIS A 123 1.17 9.39 -4.06
N PHE A 124 -0.01 8.76 -4.15
CA PHE A 124 -0.67 8.53 -5.43
C PHE A 124 -1.13 9.82 -6.12
N LYS A 125 -1.57 10.82 -5.34
CA LYS A 125 -1.90 12.15 -5.85
C LYS A 125 -0.67 12.87 -6.40
N TRP A 126 0.48 12.75 -5.71
CA TRP A 126 1.76 13.25 -6.22
C TRP A 126 2.18 12.52 -7.49
N LEU A 127 2.01 11.19 -7.55
CA LEU A 127 2.32 10.40 -8.73
C LEU A 127 1.47 10.77 -9.95
N GLU A 128 0.15 10.92 -9.80
CA GLU A 128 -0.71 11.39 -10.89
C GLU A 128 -0.23 12.74 -11.41
N LYS A 129 0.02 13.69 -10.51
CA LYS A 129 0.48 15.03 -10.88
C LYS A 129 1.86 15.02 -11.55
N SER A 130 2.80 14.21 -11.05
CA SER A 130 4.12 14.03 -11.64
C SER A 130 4.04 13.38 -13.01
N GLU A 131 3.16 12.39 -13.20
CA GLU A 131 2.98 11.75 -14.50
C GLU A 131 2.34 12.69 -15.53
N GLU A 132 1.39 13.55 -15.13
CA GLU A 132 0.85 14.60 -15.99
C GLU A 132 1.92 15.61 -16.41
N LEU A 133 2.82 16.00 -15.49
CA LEU A 133 3.94 16.90 -15.78
C LEU A 133 4.98 16.27 -16.72
N GLU A 134 5.24 14.97 -16.56
CA GLU A 134 6.14 14.22 -17.45
C GLU A 134 5.53 14.01 -18.85
N LYS A 135 4.23 13.69 -18.94
CA LYS A 135 3.52 13.54 -20.23
C LYS A 135 3.28 14.87 -20.94
N GLY A 136 3.23 15.99 -20.22
CA GLY A 136 3.17 17.34 -20.78
C GLY A 136 4.53 17.89 -21.26
N GLY A 137 5.63 17.15 -21.10
CA GLY A 137 7.00 17.60 -21.38
C GLY A 137 7.57 17.26 -22.76
N THR A 138 6.78 16.69 -23.68
CA THR A 138 7.16 16.39 -25.07
C THR A 138 6.07 16.97 -25.99
N ASP A 139 6.27 17.90 -26.93
CA ASP A 139 7.43 18.51 -27.63
C ASP A 139 6.85 19.68 -28.51
N PRO A 140 7.50 20.23 -29.56
CA PRO A 140 8.54 21.28 -29.70
C PRO A 140 8.03 22.65 -30.26
N ASP A 141 8.71 23.77 -30.01
CA ASP A 141 9.00 24.78 -31.05
C ASP A 141 10.12 25.71 -30.58
N GLN A 142 11.29 25.46 -31.15
CA GLN A 142 12.43 26.36 -31.11
C GLN A 142 12.35 27.22 -32.37
N PRO A 143 12.03 28.52 -32.32
CA PRO A 143 12.35 29.39 -33.43
C PRO A 143 13.85 29.70 -33.32
N GLN A 144 14.63 28.97 -34.12
CA GLN A 144 16.00 29.38 -34.45
C GLN A 144 15.94 30.71 -35.24
N HIS A 145 16.90 31.56 -34.91
CA HIS A 145 17.12 32.91 -35.41
C HIS A 145 17.33 32.99 -36.95
N SER A 146 16.98 34.17 -37.50
CA SER A 146 17.67 34.90 -38.59
C SER A 146 17.83 34.27 -39.98
N THR A 147 17.23 34.86 -41.01
CA THR A 147 17.77 35.94 -41.88
C THR A 147 16.84 36.16 -43.07
#